data_AF-A0A2S9FFY8-F1
#
_entry.id   AF-A0A2S9FFY8-F1
#
_cell.length_a   1.000
_cell.length_b   1.000
_cell.length_c   1.000
_cell.angle_alpha   90.00
_cell.angle_beta   90.00
_cell.angle_gamma   90.00
#
_symmetry.space_group_name_H-M   'P 1'
#
loop_
_entity.id
_entity.type
_entity.pdbx_description
1 polymer ?
#
loop_
_entity_poly.entity_id
_entity_poly.type
_entity_poly.pdbx_seq_one_letter_code
_entity_poly.pdbx_strand_id
1 'polypeptide(L)'
;PDADPGDFIGRGLEGVTVIHRSAKDPHREQYSNPERPILRIAGGRIDRWQTGTWGPYVDTADCLRSEDARHIARRLSRWDSNPSHGRSASTSGAAFTTMLGIPDASALDVAALWAPRNRDDELRVPIGVTATGELLIFDLKDEAEGGMGPHGLMIGMTGSGKSQTLMSILLALLTTHSAERLIVIYADFKGEAGADIFRNFPQVVAVISNMAEKRSLADRFADTLRGEVARREQLLKEAGRRVQGSAFNSVTEYENARTSAAGAAA
;
A
#
# COMPACT_ATOMS: atom_id res chain seq x y z
N PRO A 1 29.22 10.71 -28.50
CA PRO A 1 28.84 9.27 -28.59
C PRO A 1 29.34 8.46 -27.38
N ASP A 2 30.39 8.92 -26.71
CA ASP A 2 31.09 8.19 -25.63
C ASP A 2 30.92 8.83 -24.24
N ALA A 3 29.82 9.55 -23.99
CA ALA A 3 29.54 10.04 -22.64
C ALA A 3 29.01 8.87 -21.80
N ASP A 4 29.66 8.57 -20.68
CA ASP A 4 29.14 7.59 -19.73
C ASP A 4 27.83 8.13 -19.15
N PRO A 5 26.69 7.41 -19.27
CA PRO A 5 25.47 7.78 -18.58
C PRO A 5 25.67 7.98 -17.07
N GLY A 6 26.72 7.34 -16.50
CA GLY A 6 27.29 7.54 -15.18
C GLY A 6 27.60 8.99 -14.80
N ASP A 7 28.08 9.79 -15.74
CA ASP A 7 28.56 11.15 -15.49
C ASP A 7 27.42 12.14 -15.18
N PHE A 8 26.19 11.81 -15.59
CA PHE A 8 25.00 12.61 -15.33
C PHE A 8 24.25 12.18 -14.05
N ILE A 9 24.76 11.18 -13.31
CA ILE A 9 24.04 10.56 -12.19
C ILE A 9 24.06 11.39 -10.90
N GLY A 10 24.93 12.41 -10.79
CA GLY A 10 25.17 13.09 -9.50
C GLY A 10 24.19 14.22 -9.13
N ARG A 11 23.69 14.99 -10.11
CA ARG A 11 22.77 16.11 -9.90
C ARG A 11 21.90 16.31 -11.14
N GLY A 12 20.72 15.71 -11.15
CA GLY A 12 19.71 16.05 -12.15
C GLY A 12 19.38 17.54 -12.10
N LEU A 13 19.18 18.16 -13.26
CA LEU A 13 18.66 19.53 -13.34
C LEU A 13 17.13 19.45 -13.46
N GLU A 14 16.44 20.23 -12.64
CA GLU A 14 14.99 20.33 -12.67
C GLU A 14 14.50 20.75 -14.06
N GLY A 15 13.48 20.06 -14.58
CA GLY A 15 12.94 20.30 -15.93
C GLY A 15 13.83 19.82 -17.09
N VAL A 16 14.91 19.07 -16.83
CA VAL A 16 15.78 18.53 -17.89
C VAL A 16 15.59 17.02 -18.04
N THR A 17 15.19 16.59 -19.23
CA THR A 17 15.16 15.17 -19.63
C THR A 17 16.39 14.85 -20.49
N VAL A 18 17.16 13.84 -20.08
CA VAL A 18 18.31 13.34 -20.84
C VAL A 18 17.91 12.07 -21.59
N ILE A 19 18.07 12.07 -22.91
CA ILE A 19 17.84 10.89 -23.75
C ILE A 19 19.19 10.33 -24.17
N HIS A 20 19.53 9.15 -23.65
CA HIS A 20 20.70 8.40 -24.09
C HIS A 20 20.30 7.41 -25.18
N ARG A 21 20.87 7.55 -26.38
CA ARG A 21 20.66 6.62 -27.48
C ARG A 21 21.80 5.61 -27.54
N SER A 22 21.47 4.32 -27.44
CA SER A 22 22.41 3.21 -27.56
C SER A 22 22.02 2.30 -28.72
N ALA A 23 23.02 1.75 -29.41
CA ALA A 23 22.85 0.66 -30.36
C ALA A 23 23.09 -0.73 -29.73
N LYS A 24 23.55 -0.76 -28.47
CA LYS A 24 23.74 -1.99 -27.69
C LYS A 24 22.46 -2.31 -26.93
N ASP A 25 22.04 -3.57 -27.02
CA ASP A 25 20.94 -4.09 -26.21
C ASP A 25 21.27 -4.06 -24.71
N PRO A 26 20.26 -3.88 -23.84
CA PRO A 26 20.45 -3.94 -22.39
C PRO A 26 20.95 -5.31 -21.95
N HIS A 27 21.73 -5.34 -20.86
CA HIS A 27 22.18 -6.60 -20.29
C HIS A 27 20.98 -7.40 -19.76
N ARG A 28 20.99 -8.73 -19.85
CA ARG A 28 19.88 -9.58 -19.38
C ARG A 28 19.53 -9.35 -17.90
N GLU A 29 20.55 -9.08 -17.10
CA GLU A 29 20.43 -8.80 -15.66
C GLU A 29 20.27 -7.29 -15.35
N GLN A 30 20.21 -6.44 -16.38
CA GLN A 30 20.05 -5.01 -16.19
C GLN A 30 18.65 -4.72 -15.63
N TYR A 31 18.65 -4.15 -14.42
CA TYR A 31 17.44 -3.82 -13.69
C TYR A 31 16.60 -2.77 -14.44
N SER A 32 15.29 -2.98 -14.51
CA SER A 32 14.36 -1.99 -15.07
C SER A 32 14.17 -0.87 -14.06
N ASN A 33 14.88 0.24 -14.26
CA ASN A 33 14.70 1.44 -13.44
C ASN A 33 13.52 2.27 -14.01
N PRO A 34 12.45 2.51 -13.24
CA PRO A 34 11.29 3.29 -13.68
C PRO A 34 11.63 4.74 -14.07
N GLU A 35 12.62 5.33 -13.41
CA GLU A 35 13.10 6.70 -13.69
C GLU A 35 14.04 6.75 -14.89
N ARG A 36 14.52 5.59 -15.37
CA ARG A 36 15.41 5.45 -16.53
C ARG A 36 14.91 4.34 -17.44
N PRO A 37 13.69 4.49 -18.01
CA PRO A 37 13.12 3.45 -18.84
C PRO A 37 14.02 3.23 -20.06
N ILE A 38 14.33 1.96 -20.32
CA ILE A 38 15.01 1.56 -21.55
C ILE A 38 13.92 1.22 -22.56
N LEU A 39 13.85 2.02 -23.62
CA LEU A 39 12.83 1.93 -24.64
C LEU A 39 13.47 1.52 -25.97
N ARG A 40 12.81 0.59 -26.67
CA ARG A 40 13.15 0.24 -28.05
C ARG A 40 12.05 0.77 -28.94
N ILE A 41 12.45 1.58 -29.92
CA ILE A 41 11.52 2.18 -30.89
C ILE A 41 11.76 1.50 -32.23
N ALA A 42 10.75 0.78 -32.73
CA ALA A 42 10.83 0.07 -34.00
C ALA A 42 9.48 0.11 -34.72
N GLY A 43 9.45 0.60 -35.97
CA GLY A 43 8.25 0.58 -36.81
C GLY A 43 7.05 1.33 -36.21
N GLY A 44 7.28 2.42 -35.47
CA GLY A 44 6.21 3.19 -34.81
C GLY A 44 5.69 2.56 -33.50
N ARG A 45 6.25 1.41 -33.09
CA ARG A 45 5.99 0.78 -31.79
C ARG A 45 7.06 1.16 -30.79
N ILE A 46 6.68 1.19 -29.51
CA ILE A 46 7.61 1.37 -28.40
C ILE A 46 7.50 0.13 -27.52
N ASP A 47 8.60 -0.59 -27.40
CA ASP A 47 8.76 -1.66 -26.42
C ASP A 47 9.55 -1.16 -25.22
N ARG A 48 9.29 -1.72 -24.05
CA ARG A 48 9.99 -1.40 -22.81
C ARG A 48 10.73 -2.62 -22.29
N TRP A 49 11.96 -2.40 -21.83
CA TRP A 49 12.72 -3.45 -21.17
C TRP A 49 12.16 -3.75 -19.77
N GLN A 50 11.79 -5.01 -19.54
CA GLN A 50 11.22 -5.52 -18.29
C GLN A 50 11.89 -6.85 -17.94
N THR A 51 12.48 -6.92 -16.74
CA THR A 51 12.98 -8.18 -16.12
C THR A 51 13.70 -9.12 -17.10
N GLY A 52 14.66 -8.58 -17.86
CA GLY A 52 15.49 -9.36 -18.79
C GLY A 52 14.86 -9.66 -20.16
N THR A 53 13.72 -9.05 -20.49
CA THR A 53 13.02 -9.23 -21.78
C THR A 53 12.40 -7.92 -22.29
N TRP A 54 12.05 -7.86 -23.58
CA TRP A 54 11.28 -6.76 -24.15
C TRP A 54 9.78 -7.04 -24.07
N GLY A 55 9.01 -6.13 -23.47
CA GLY A 55 7.55 -6.17 -23.44
C GLY A 55 6.92 -5.02 -24.23
N PRO A 56 5.70 -5.18 -24.77
CA PRO A 56 4.99 -4.11 -25.46
C PRO A 56 4.66 -2.97 -24.49
N TYR A 57 4.82 -1.73 -24.94
CA TYR A 57 4.45 -0.54 -24.16
C TYR A 57 3.51 0.40 -24.91
N VAL A 58 3.80 0.71 -26.17
CA VAL A 58 2.92 1.47 -27.07
C VAL A 58 2.86 0.77 -28.42
N ASP A 59 1.65 0.36 -28.82
CA ASP A 59 1.44 -0.36 -30.09
C ASP A 59 1.44 0.55 -31.31
N THR A 60 1.06 1.83 -31.18
CA THR A 60 1.15 2.81 -32.27
C THR A 60 1.43 4.17 -31.67
N ALA A 61 2.65 4.66 -31.84
CA ALA A 61 3.07 5.96 -31.32
C ALA A 61 2.56 7.09 -32.23
N ASP A 62 2.06 8.16 -31.59
CA ASP A 62 1.72 9.39 -32.30
C ASP A 62 2.96 10.01 -32.95
N CYS A 63 2.76 10.57 -34.14
CA CYS A 63 3.81 11.25 -34.89
C CYS A 63 3.62 12.76 -34.81
N LEU A 64 4.59 13.47 -34.25
CA LEU A 64 4.66 14.92 -34.23
C LEU A 64 5.85 15.39 -35.07
N ARG A 65 5.68 16.48 -35.81
CA ARG A 65 6.84 17.14 -36.44
C ARG A 65 7.73 17.73 -35.35
N SER A 66 9.02 17.81 -35.62
CA SER A 66 10.00 18.32 -34.65
C SER A 66 9.70 19.75 -34.20
N GLU A 67 9.10 20.56 -35.08
CA GLU A 67 8.68 21.94 -34.79
C GLU A 67 7.51 21.98 -33.80
N ASP A 68 6.47 21.17 -34.04
CA ASP A 68 5.29 21.05 -33.18
C ASP A 68 5.67 20.50 -31.80
N ALA A 69 6.50 19.45 -31.78
CA ALA A 69 7.02 18.88 -30.53
C ALA A 69 7.81 19.92 -29.71
N ARG A 70 8.66 20.72 -30.36
CA ARG A 70 9.41 21.80 -29.69
C ARG A 70 8.50 22.90 -29.16
N HIS A 71 7.45 23.26 -29.91
CA HIS A 71 6.47 24.26 -29.47
C HIS A 71 5.70 23.78 -28.23
N ILE A 72 5.21 22.53 -28.25
CA ILE A 72 4.53 21.91 -27.11
C ILE A 72 5.46 21.84 -25.91
N ALA A 73 6.70 21.37 -26.07
CA ALA A 73 7.68 21.30 -24.98
C ALA A 73 7.92 22.66 -24.31
N ARG A 74 8.06 23.74 -25.10
CA ARG A 74 8.18 25.11 -24.56
C ARG A 74 6.91 25.60 -23.86
N ARG A 75 5.73 25.20 -24.33
CA ARG A 75 4.48 25.54 -23.65
C ARG A 75 4.29 24.76 -22.36
N LEU A 76 4.83 23.55 -22.28
CA LEU A 76 4.79 22.70 -21.09
C LEU A 76 5.89 23.04 -20.08
N SER A 77 7.00 23.64 -20.49
CA SER A 77 8.14 23.94 -19.58
C SER A 77 7.81 24.90 -18.43
N ARG A 78 6.69 25.63 -18.50
CA ARG A 78 6.20 26.48 -17.39
C ARG A 78 5.44 25.69 -16.32
N TRP A 79 5.00 24.47 -16.66
CA TRP A 79 4.26 23.59 -15.78
C TRP A 79 5.23 22.55 -15.26
N ASP A 80 5.51 22.64 -13.97
CA ASP A 80 6.19 21.55 -13.32
C ASP A 80 5.21 20.38 -13.19
N SER A 81 5.56 19.26 -13.82
CA SER A 81 4.79 18.02 -13.65
C SER A 81 5.03 17.40 -12.27
N ASN A 82 5.98 17.95 -11.49
CA ASN A 82 6.41 17.38 -10.23
C ASN A 82 6.98 18.42 -9.21
N PRO A 83 6.13 19.34 -8.68
CA PRO A 83 6.50 20.47 -7.80
C PRO A 83 7.16 20.11 -6.45
N SER A 84 7.37 18.83 -6.18
CA SER A 84 7.92 18.27 -4.95
C SER A 84 9.36 17.74 -5.08
N HIS A 85 10.00 17.84 -6.25
CA HIS A 85 11.34 17.27 -6.50
C HIS A 85 12.49 17.93 -5.71
N GLY A 86 12.24 19.04 -5.00
CA GLY A 86 13.16 19.59 -4.01
C GLY A 86 13.22 18.82 -2.68
N ARG A 87 12.36 17.82 -2.45
CA ARG A 87 12.34 17.02 -1.22
C ARG A 87 12.15 15.53 -1.53
N SER A 88 13.27 14.80 -1.49
CA SER A 88 13.36 13.34 -1.52
C SER A 88 13.36 12.69 -2.90
N ALA A 89 14.56 12.54 -3.46
CA ALA A 89 14.87 11.54 -4.46
C ALA A 89 14.78 10.13 -3.83
N SER A 90 13.57 9.61 -3.68
CA SER A 90 13.25 8.18 -3.60
C SER A 90 11.73 8.03 -3.47
N THR A 91 11.14 7.25 -4.38
CA THR A 91 9.71 6.87 -4.45
C THR A 91 8.78 7.95 -5.03
N SER A 92 8.54 7.90 -6.35
CA SER A 92 7.20 8.26 -6.86
C SER A 92 6.22 7.21 -6.33
N GLY A 93 5.80 7.37 -5.07
CA GLY A 93 4.79 6.51 -4.47
C GLY A 93 3.49 6.66 -5.25
N ALA A 94 2.85 5.55 -5.60
CA ALA A 94 1.46 5.60 -6.06
C ALA A 94 0.63 6.33 -4.99
N ALA A 95 -0.20 7.27 -5.42
CA ALA A 95 -1.09 7.96 -4.50
C ALA A 95 -1.99 6.93 -3.80
N PHE A 96 -2.23 7.12 -2.50
CA PHE A 96 -3.04 6.22 -1.68
C PHE A 96 -4.39 5.87 -2.33
N THR A 97 -5.06 6.88 -2.90
CA THR A 97 -6.33 6.74 -3.61
C THR A 97 -6.20 5.86 -4.85
N THR A 98 -5.13 6.03 -5.64
CA THR A 98 -4.85 5.20 -6.81
C THR A 98 -4.65 3.73 -6.43
N MET A 99 -3.91 3.45 -5.34
CA MET A 99 -3.71 2.07 -4.88
C MET A 99 -5.01 1.38 -4.47
N LEU A 100 -5.97 2.14 -3.95
CA LEU A 100 -7.30 1.66 -3.56
C LEU A 100 -8.36 1.78 -4.66
N GLY A 101 -8.00 2.26 -5.85
CA GLY A 101 -8.96 2.48 -6.94
C GLY A 101 -10.00 3.58 -6.65
N ILE A 102 -9.68 4.53 -5.76
CA ILE A 102 -10.54 5.65 -5.40
C ILE A 102 -10.29 6.80 -6.39
N PRO A 103 -11.25 7.17 -7.25
CA PRO A 103 -11.07 8.22 -8.23
C PRO A 103 -11.09 9.63 -7.61
N ASP A 104 -11.93 9.84 -6.59
CA ASP A 104 -12.10 11.13 -5.91
C ASP A 104 -12.29 10.92 -4.41
N ALA A 105 -11.35 11.42 -3.61
CA ALA A 105 -11.40 11.33 -2.14
C ALA A 105 -12.39 12.31 -1.49
N SER A 106 -12.86 13.31 -2.22
CA SER A 106 -13.87 14.25 -1.71
C SER A 106 -15.29 13.69 -1.79
N ALA A 107 -15.49 12.66 -2.63
CA ALA A 107 -16.77 12.00 -2.88
C ALA A 107 -16.70 10.49 -2.62
N LEU A 108 -16.22 10.09 -1.43
CA LEU A 108 -16.09 8.69 -1.05
C LEU A 108 -17.45 8.01 -0.90
N ASP A 109 -17.66 6.93 -1.65
CA ASP A 109 -18.74 5.97 -1.39
C ASP A 109 -18.29 4.98 -0.31
N VAL A 110 -18.50 5.37 0.96
CA VAL A 110 -18.12 4.56 2.12
C VAL A 110 -18.88 3.23 2.15
N ALA A 111 -20.13 3.21 1.70
CA ALA A 111 -20.94 2.00 1.68
C ALA A 111 -20.38 0.98 0.67
N ALA A 112 -19.96 1.44 -0.51
CA ALA A 112 -19.29 0.58 -1.48
C ALA A 112 -17.91 0.11 -0.99
N LEU A 113 -17.12 0.99 -0.38
CA LEU A 113 -15.81 0.65 0.17
C LEU A 113 -15.87 -0.38 1.30
N TRP A 114 -16.95 -0.36 2.10
CA TRP A 114 -17.22 -1.28 3.20
C TRP A 114 -18.17 -2.42 2.84
N ALA A 115 -18.49 -2.59 1.56
CA ALA A 115 -19.31 -3.70 1.11
C ALA A 115 -18.65 -5.03 1.51
N PRO A 116 -19.45 -6.08 1.82
CA PRO A 116 -18.91 -7.39 2.18
C PRO A 116 -17.89 -7.88 1.14
N ARG A 117 -16.73 -8.31 1.64
CA ARG A 117 -15.61 -8.81 0.82
C ARG A 117 -15.54 -10.33 0.90
N ASN A 118 -15.01 -10.95 -0.14
CA ASN A 118 -14.60 -12.34 -0.06
C ASN A 118 -13.50 -12.49 0.99
N ARG A 119 -13.42 -13.66 1.63
CA ARG A 119 -12.44 -13.91 2.70
C ARG A 119 -11.00 -13.71 2.21
N ASP A 120 -10.71 -14.06 0.96
CA ASP A 120 -9.39 -13.89 0.33
C ASP A 120 -8.95 -12.42 0.25
N ASP A 121 -9.91 -11.50 0.14
CA ASP A 121 -9.68 -10.06 0.05
C ASP A 121 -9.82 -9.33 1.39
N GLU A 122 -10.17 -10.05 2.45
CA GLU A 122 -10.29 -9.50 3.79
C GLU A 122 -8.92 -9.43 4.47
N LEU A 123 -8.71 -8.35 5.25
CA LEU A 123 -7.44 -8.01 5.91
C LEU A 123 -6.24 -7.90 4.96
N ARG A 124 -6.51 -7.73 3.66
CA ARG A 124 -5.54 -7.66 2.57
C ARG A 124 -5.60 -6.27 1.93
N VAL A 125 -4.53 -5.48 2.08
CA VAL A 125 -4.51 -4.07 1.67
C VAL A 125 -3.22 -3.69 0.94
N PRO A 126 -3.26 -2.76 -0.04
CA PRO A 126 -2.06 -2.24 -0.66
C PRO A 126 -1.34 -1.26 0.28
N ILE A 127 -0.02 -1.37 0.36
CA ILE A 127 0.84 -0.55 1.23
C ILE A 127 1.90 0.24 0.48
N GLY A 128 1.97 0.04 -0.84
CA GLY A 128 2.92 0.70 -1.71
C GLY A 128 2.91 0.08 -3.09
N VAL A 129 3.93 0.44 -3.86
CA VAL A 129 4.22 -0.17 -5.16
C VAL A 129 5.63 -0.75 -5.12
N THR A 130 5.79 -1.91 -5.73
CA THR A 130 7.09 -2.51 -5.96
C THR A 130 7.83 -1.68 -7.03
N ALA A 131 9.13 -1.94 -7.18
CA ALA A 131 9.92 -1.30 -8.23
C ALA A 131 9.46 -1.67 -9.66
N THR A 132 8.70 -2.76 -9.84
CA THR A 132 8.07 -3.14 -11.11
C THR A 132 6.75 -2.41 -11.38
N GLY A 133 6.24 -1.64 -10.40
CA GLY A 133 4.96 -0.92 -10.48
C GLY A 133 3.75 -1.74 -10.04
N GLU A 134 3.96 -2.97 -9.58
CA GLU A 134 2.89 -3.80 -9.01
C GLU A 134 2.53 -3.33 -7.59
N LEU A 135 1.28 -3.52 -7.18
CA LEU A 135 0.88 -3.21 -5.82
C LEU A 135 1.59 -4.13 -4.83
N LEU A 136 2.26 -3.52 -3.86
CA LEU A 136 2.76 -4.24 -2.70
C LEU A 136 1.59 -4.46 -1.74
N ILE A 137 1.18 -5.71 -1.59
CA ILE A 137 0.04 -6.10 -0.75
C ILE A 137 0.53 -6.56 0.61
N PHE A 138 -0.15 -6.13 1.66
CA PHE A 138 0.01 -6.58 3.03
C PHE A 138 -1.23 -7.37 3.46
N ASP A 139 -1.03 -8.61 3.91
CA ASP A 139 -2.11 -9.54 4.25
C ASP A 139 -1.95 -10.04 5.68
N LEU A 140 -2.82 -9.58 6.58
CA LEU A 140 -2.77 -9.93 8.01
C LEU A 140 -3.50 -11.25 8.35
N LYS A 141 -4.02 -11.99 7.35
CA LYS A 141 -4.63 -13.29 7.62
C LYS A 141 -3.58 -14.28 8.14
N ASP A 142 -4.06 -15.33 8.78
CA ASP A 142 -3.23 -16.44 9.23
C ASP A 142 -2.54 -17.12 8.04
N GLU A 143 -1.37 -17.72 8.27
CA GLU A 143 -0.64 -18.50 7.26
C GLU A 143 -1.50 -19.68 6.77
N ALA A 144 -2.34 -20.26 7.63
CA ALA A 144 -3.30 -21.31 7.26
C ALA A 144 -4.37 -20.82 6.27
N GLU A 145 -4.60 -19.51 6.19
CA GLU A 145 -5.50 -18.85 5.24
C GLU A 145 -4.74 -18.26 4.03
N GLY A 146 -3.44 -18.54 3.89
CA GLY A 146 -2.58 -18.00 2.83
C GLY A 146 -2.08 -16.57 3.03
N GLY A 147 -2.29 -16.00 4.24
CA GLY A 147 -1.81 -14.67 4.60
C GLY A 147 -0.34 -14.66 5.03
N MET A 148 0.14 -13.48 5.47
CA MET A 148 1.51 -13.30 5.98
C MET A 148 1.64 -13.59 7.48
N GLY A 149 0.55 -14.00 8.13
CA GLY A 149 0.46 -14.21 9.57
C GLY A 149 -0.13 -13.02 10.32
N PRO A 150 -0.74 -13.26 11.50
CA PRO A 150 -1.47 -12.24 12.26
C PRO A 150 -0.57 -11.25 13.01
N HIS A 151 0.75 -11.48 13.02
CA HIS A 151 1.71 -10.72 13.80
C HIS A 151 2.89 -10.28 12.91
N GLY A 152 3.24 -9.00 12.96
CA GLY A 152 4.32 -8.43 12.16
C GLY A 152 5.30 -7.60 12.99
N LEU A 153 6.53 -7.49 12.50
CA LEU A 153 7.58 -6.67 13.07
C LEU A 153 8.09 -5.68 12.01
N MET A 154 8.04 -4.38 12.33
CA MET A 154 8.59 -3.33 11.47
C MET A 154 9.74 -2.62 12.18
N ILE A 155 10.94 -2.73 11.62
CA ILE A 155 12.14 -2.08 12.13
C ILE A 155 12.52 -0.94 11.19
N GLY A 156 12.83 0.22 11.74
CA GLY A 156 13.28 1.36 10.96
C GLY A 156 13.88 2.44 11.85
N MET A 157 14.97 3.05 11.39
CA MET A 157 15.59 4.20 12.05
C MET A 157 14.71 5.45 11.90
N THR A 158 14.92 6.47 12.73
CA THR A 158 14.22 7.77 12.57
C THR A 158 14.44 8.30 11.15
N GLY A 159 13.36 8.76 10.51
CA GLY A 159 13.39 9.26 9.13
C GLY A 159 13.23 8.18 8.04
N SER A 160 13.25 6.89 8.38
CA SER A 160 13.05 5.78 7.40
C SER A 160 11.62 5.64 6.87
N GLY A 161 10.66 6.38 7.43
CA GLY A 161 9.25 6.29 7.04
C GLY A 161 8.41 5.29 7.85
N LYS A 162 8.98 4.56 8.83
CA LYS A 162 8.24 3.58 9.67
C LYS A 162 6.85 4.03 10.13
N SER A 163 6.75 5.24 10.72
CA SER A 163 5.47 5.75 11.21
C SER A 163 4.49 6.02 10.06
N GLN A 164 4.97 6.57 8.94
CA GLN A 164 4.15 6.82 7.75
C GLN A 164 3.65 5.50 7.13
N THR A 165 4.49 4.47 7.06
CA THR A 165 4.09 3.14 6.57
C THR A 165 3.01 2.53 7.46
N LEU A 166 3.18 2.56 8.79
CA LEU A 166 2.16 2.05 9.73
C LEU A 166 0.84 2.80 9.61
N MET A 167 0.89 4.12 9.46
CA MET A 167 -0.30 4.94 9.26
C MET A 167 -0.98 4.67 7.92
N SER A 168 -0.20 4.43 6.85
CA SER A 168 -0.73 4.05 5.55
C SER A 168 -1.43 2.69 5.58
N ILE A 169 -0.81 1.70 6.25
CA ILE A 169 -1.43 0.38 6.48
C ILE A 169 -2.75 0.55 7.22
N LEU A 170 -2.73 1.29 8.33
CA LEU A 170 -3.91 1.52 9.14
C LEU A 170 -5.01 2.23 8.33
N LEU A 171 -4.68 3.31 7.63
CA LEU A 171 -5.65 4.04 6.81
C LEU A 171 -6.24 3.14 5.72
N ALA A 172 -5.43 2.29 5.08
CA ALA A 172 -5.92 1.36 4.07
C ALA A 172 -6.92 0.35 4.66
N LEU A 173 -6.63 -0.19 5.86
CA LEU A 173 -7.53 -1.09 6.57
C LEU A 173 -8.83 -0.39 6.97
N LEU A 174 -8.76 0.81 7.55
CA LEU A 174 -9.92 1.61 7.93
C LEU A 174 -10.79 2.03 6.73
N THR A 175 -10.17 2.23 5.58
CA THR A 175 -10.87 2.59 4.34
C THR A 175 -11.65 1.40 3.77
N THR A 176 -11.12 0.18 3.91
CA THR A 176 -11.64 -1.02 3.24
C THR A 176 -12.49 -1.94 4.14
N HIS A 177 -12.54 -1.68 5.45
CA HIS A 177 -13.26 -2.52 6.42
C HIS A 177 -14.14 -1.69 7.33
N SER A 178 -15.38 -2.11 7.55
CA SER A 178 -16.30 -1.50 8.52
C SER A 178 -15.93 -1.84 9.97
N ALA A 179 -16.52 -1.11 10.92
CA ALA A 179 -16.35 -1.37 12.36
C ALA A 179 -16.93 -2.72 12.82
N GLU A 180 -17.79 -3.35 12.01
CA GLU A 180 -18.29 -4.70 12.28
C GLU A 180 -17.24 -5.78 11.96
N ARG A 181 -16.31 -5.49 11.06
CA ARG A 181 -15.28 -6.44 10.59
C ARG A 181 -13.90 -6.15 11.17
N LEU A 182 -13.60 -4.89 11.47
CA LEU A 182 -12.30 -4.47 11.99
C LEU A 182 -12.48 -3.52 13.18
N ILE A 183 -11.79 -3.85 14.27
CA ILE A 183 -11.60 -2.96 15.40
C ILE A 183 -10.10 -2.72 15.57
N VAL A 184 -9.73 -1.46 15.81
CA VAL A 184 -8.34 -1.02 15.93
C VAL A 184 -8.10 -0.42 17.31
N ILE A 185 -6.99 -0.81 17.91
CA ILE A 185 -6.37 -0.08 19.00
C ILE A 185 -5.00 0.37 18.54
N TYR A 186 -4.75 1.68 18.57
CA TYR A 186 -3.46 2.25 18.22
C TYR A 186 -2.69 2.61 19.49
N ALA A 187 -1.43 2.17 19.60
CA ALA A 187 -0.56 2.50 20.72
C ALA A 187 0.82 2.99 20.24
N ASP A 188 1.27 4.15 20.74
CA ASP A 188 2.61 4.68 20.52
C ASP A 188 3.33 4.96 21.84
N PHE A 189 4.59 4.52 21.90
CA PHE A 189 5.44 4.64 23.07
C PHE A 189 6.00 6.05 23.27
N LYS A 190 6.36 6.77 22.19
CA LYS A 190 7.02 8.08 22.28
C LYS A 190 6.08 9.27 22.11
N GLY A 191 4.87 9.06 21.60
CA GLY A 191 3.86 10.10 21.42
C GLY A 191 4.09 11.01 20.20
N GLU A 192 5.07 10.70 19.37
CA GLU A 192 5.47 11.49 18.20
C GLU A 192 4.83 11.00 16.90
N ALA A 193 4.09 9.88 16.93
CA ALA A 193 3.60 9.27 15.72
C ALA A 193 2.49 10.09 15.03
N GLY A 194 1.71 10.90 15.76
CA GLY A 194 0.62 11.71 15.19
C GLY A 194 -0.70 10.97 14.99
N ALA A 195 -0.92 9.87 15.71
CA ALA A 195 -2.05 8.96 15.50
C ALA A 195 -3.43 9.49 15.91
N ASP A 196 -3.48 10.67 16.52
CA ASP A 196 -4.73 11.31 16.91
C ASP A 196 -5.65 11.60 15.71
N ILE A 197 -5.09 11.65 14.49
CA ILE A 197 -5.85 11.76 13.24
C ILE A 197 -6.86 10.62 13.04
N PHE A 198 -6.65 9.46 13.68
CA PHE A 198 -7.52 8.29 13.53
C PHE A 198 -8.63 8.20 14.59
N ARG A 199 -8.66 9.09 15.59
CA ARG A 199 -9.57 8.97 16.75
C ARG A 199 -11.06 8.95 16.39
N ASN A 200 -11.44 9.55 15.27
CA ASN A 200 -12.84 9.69 14.88
C ASN A 200 -13.31 8.59 13.92
N PHE A 201 -12.46 7.61 13.59
CA PHE A 201 -12.87 6.47 12.80
C PHE A 201 -13.69 5.50 13.67
N PRO A 202 -14.84 4.99 13.19
CA PRO A 202 -15.72 4.13 13.98
C PRO A 202 -15.08 2.80 14.38
N GLN A 203 -14.07 2.33 13.64
CA GLN A 203 -13.29 1.13 13.94
C GLN A 203 -12.32 1.35 15.11
N VAL A 204 -11.91 2.60 15.38
CA VAL A 204 -10.82 2.92 16.32
C VAL A 204 -11.40 3.11 17.71
N VAL A 205 -11.20 2.13 18.59
CA VAL A 205 -11.76 2.17 19.95
C VAL A 205 -10.83 2.83 20.96
N ALA A 206 -9.53 2.90 20.67
CA ALA A 206 -8.57 3.59 21.51
C ALA A 206 -7.33 4.05 20.71
N VAL A 207 -6.87 5.26 21.01
CA VAL A 207 -5.55 5.79 20.61
C VAL A 207 -4.79 6.13 21.89
N ILE A 208 -3.71 5.39 22.15
CA ILE A 208 -2.88 5.53 23.34
C ILE A 208 -1.53 6.09 22.92
N SER A 209 -1.17 7.27 23.41
CA SER A 209 0.09 7.93 23.10
C SER A 209 0.96 8.10 24.34
N ASN A 210 2.26 8.27 24.11
CA ASN A 210 3.26 8.56 25.13
C ASN A 210 3.21 7.56 26.31
N MET A 211 3.24 6.26 25.99
CA MET A 211 3.25 5.21 27.02
C MET A 211 4.55 5.19 27.84
N ALA A 212 5.65 5.75 27.32
CA ALA A 212 6.93 5.83 28.03
C ALA A 212 6.82 6.56 29.37
N GLU A 213 6.10 7.67 29.41
CA GLU A 213 5.90 8.47 30.64
C GLU A 213 4.81 7.87 31.55
N LYS A 214 3.98 6.97 31.02
CA LYS A 214 2.78 6.43 31.70
C LYS A 214 2.86 4.91 31.83
N ARG A 215 3.95 4.39 32.39
CA ARG A 215 4.18 2.93 32.54
C ARG A 215 3.01 2.19 33.19
N SER A 216 2.42 2.74 34.26
CA SER A 216 1.25 2.13 34.92
C SER A 216 0.02 2.02 34.01
N LEU A 217 -0.12 2.94 33.04
CA LEU A 217 -1.18 2.89 32.04
C LEU A 217 -0.90 1.79 31.00
N ALA A 218 0.36 1.56 30.65
CA ALA A 218 0.75 0.47 29.77
C ALA A 218 0.49 -0.91 30.38
N ASP A 219 0.84 -1.10 31.66
CA ASP A 219 0.59 -2.36 32.36
C ASP A 219 -0.92 -2.65 32.45
N ARG A 220 -1.72 -1.66 32.86
CA ARG A 220 -3.19 -1.78 32.90
C ARG A 220 -3.80 -2.06 31.53
N PHE A 221 -3.26 -1.45 30.48
CA PHE A 221 -3.71 -1.69 29.12
C PHE A 221 -3.41 -3.13 28.69
N ALA A 222 -2.21 -3.64 28.97
CA ALA A 222 -1.85 -5.04 28.71
C ALA A 222 -2.77 -6.02 29.46
N ASP A 223 -3.06 -5.76 30.74
CA ASP A 223 -3.99 -6.58 31.52
C ASP A 223 -5.41 -6.58 30.93
N THR A 224 -5.87 -5.41 30.46
CA THR A 224 -7.18 -5.26 29.81
C THR A 224 -7.24 -6.08 28.51
N LEU A 225 -6.19 -6.04 27.69
CA LEU A 225 -6.11 -6.83 26.45
C LEU A 225 -6.14 -8.33 26.74
N ARG A 226 -5.41 -8.80 27.75
CA ARG A 226 -5.45 -10.23 28.16
C ARG A 226 -6.85 -10.66 28.59
N GLY A 227 -7.54 -9.82 29.36
CA GLY A 227 -8.93 -10.05 29.75
C GLY A 227 -9.88 -10.14 28.54
N GLU A 228 -9.72 -9.25 27.56
CA GLU A 228 -10.54 -9.26 26.35
C GLU A 228 -10.28 -10.49 25.46
N VAL A 229 -9.02 -10.93 25.34
CA VAL A 229 -8.68 -12.18 24.64
C VAL A 229 -9.38 -13.37 25.31
N ALA A 230 -9.25 -13.51 26.64
CA ALA A 230 -9.89 -14.60 27.38
C ALA A 230 -11.43 -14.57 27.25
N ARG A 231 -12.03 -13.37 27.27
CA ARG A 231 -13.48 -13.19 27.06
C ARG A 231 -13.91 -13.64 25.67
N ARG A 232 -13.17 -13.26 24.62
CA ARG A 232 -13.46 -13.65 23.23
C ARG A 232 -13.30 -15.15 23.02
N GLU A 233 -12.26 -15.76 23.58
CA GLU A 233 -12.08 -17.21 23.53
C GLU A 233 -13.28 -17.96 24.13
N GLN A 234 -13.77 -17.49 25.28
CA GLN A 234 -14.93 -18.11 25.92
C GLN A 234 -16.20 -17.96 25.06
N LEU A 235 -16.46 -16.76 24.53
CA LEU A 235 -17.60 -16.51 23.65
C LEU A 235 -17.56 -17.36 22.37
N LEU A 236 -16.38 -17.51 21.75
CA LEU A 236 -16.20 -18.34 20.56
C LEU A 236 -16.42 -19.83 20.88
N LYS A 237 -15.93 -20.33 22.01
CA LYS A 237 -16.18 -21.70 22.48
C LYS A 237 -17.67 -21.96 22.68
N GLU A 238 -18.37 -21.04 23.33
CA GLU A 238 -19.82 -21.14 23.56
C GLU A 238 -20.63 -21.05 22.27
N ALA A 239 -20.28 -20.13 21.38
CA ALA A 239 -20.91 -19.99 20.08
C ALA A 239 -20.73 -21.25 19.22
N GLY A 240 -19.50 -21.80 19.15
CA GLY A 240 -19.24 -23.05 18.44
C GLY A 240 -20.10 -24.20 18.97
N ARG A 241 -20.11 -24.41 20.30
CA ARG A 241 -20.94 -25.46 20.92
C ARG A 241 -22.42 -25.32 20.56
N ARG A 242 -22.93 -24.09 20.45
CA ARG A 242 -24.32 -23.82 20.07
C ARG A 242 -24.60 -24.09 18.60
N VAL A 243 -23.67 -23.75 17.71
CA VAL A 243 -23.88 -23.82 16.24
C VAL A 243 -23.61 -25.21 15.68
N GLN A 244 -22.56 -25.90 16.14
CA GLN A 244 -22.11 -27.17 15.55
C GLN A 244 -21.80 -28.27 16.58
N GLY A 245 -22.15 -28.06 17.86
CA GLY A 245 -21.95 -29.05 18.94
C GLY A 245 -20.53 -29.13 19.50
N SER A 246 -19.56 -28.41 18.93
CA SER A 246 -18.16 -28.35 19.38
C SER A 246 -17.62 -26.93 19.28
N ALA A 247 -16.58 -26.60 20.05
CA ALA A 247 -15.93 -25.29 19.93
C ALA A 247 -15.31 -25.10 18.53
N PHE A 248 -15.31 -23.86 18.03
CA PHE A 248 -14.54 -23.53 16.83
C PHE A 248 -13.06 -23.68 17.11
N ASN A 249 -12.34 -24.33 16.19
CA ASN A 249 -10.90 -24.58 16.29
C ASN A 249 -10.07 -23.55 15.52
N SER A 250 -10.71 -22.75 14.65
CA SER A 250 -10.05 -21.70 13.87
C SER A 250 -11.00 -20.53 13.58
N VAL A 251 -10.42 -19.38 13.22
CA VAL A 251 -11.19 -18.21 12.76
C VAL A 251 -11.94 -18.53 11.45
N THR A 252 -11.32 -19.31 10.56
CA THR A 252 -11.93 -19.75 9.30
C THR A 252 -13.21 -20.56 9.53
N GLU A 253 -13.20 -21.47 10.50
CA GLU A 253 -14.38 -22.26 10.86
C GLU A 253 -15.52 -21.36 11.38
N TYR A 254 -15.18 -20.39 12.23
CA TYR A 254 -16.13 -19.39 12.71
C TYR A 254 -16.72 -18.54 11.58
N GLU A 255 -15.89 -18.02 10.67
CA GLU A 255 -16.35 -17.17 9.55
C GLU A 255 -17.20 -17.94 8.53
N ASN A 256 -16.86 -19.20 8.26
CA ASN A 256 -17.67 -20.08 7.40
C ASN A 256 -19.05 -20.33 8.01
N ALA A 257 -19.12 -20.58 9.32
CA ALA A 257 -20.38 -20.76 10.04
C ALA A 257 -21.23 -19.48 10.03
N ARG A 258 -20.59 -18.31 10.22
CA ARG A 258 -21.26 -17.00 10.18
C ARG A 258 -21.84 -16.69 8.80
N THR A 259 -21.09 -16.97 7.74
CA THR A 259 -21.53 -16.77 6.35
C THR A 259 -22.68 -17.71 5.98
N SER A 260 -22.59 -18.98 6.40
CA SER A 260 -23.65 -19.97 6.19
C SER A 260 -24.95 -19.58 6.91
N ALA A 261 -24.85 -19.05 8.13
CA ALA A 261 -25.99 -18.54 8.88
C ALA A 261 -26.62 -17.29 8.25
N ALA A 262 -25.80 -16.39 7.69
CA ALA A 262 -26.30 -15.21 6.96
C ALA A 262 -27.00 -15.59 5.65
N GLY A 263 -26.48 -16.59 4.92
CA GLY A 263 -27.09 -17.11 3.69
C GLY A 263 -28.38 -17.91 3.93
N ALA A 264 -28.57 -18.49 5.10
CA ALA A 264 -29.82 -19.17 5.49
C ALA A 264 -30.92 -18.20 5.95
N ALA A 265 -30.58 -16.94 6.25
CA ALA A 265 -31.50 -15.92 6.73
C ALA A 265 -31.94 -14.92 5.64
N ALA A 266 -31.39 -15.03 4.42
CA ALA A 266 -31.72 -14.23 3.24
C ALA A 266 -32.62 -15.01 2.27
#